data_AF-A0A3N0DU32-F1
#
_entry.id   AF-A0A3N0DU32-F1
#
_cell.length_a   1.000
_cell.length_b   1.000
_cell.length_c   1.000
_cell.angle_alpha   90.00
_cell.angle_beta   90.00
_cell.angle_gamma   90.00
#
_symmetry.space_group_name_H-M   'P 1'
#
loop_
_entity.id
_entity.type
_entity.pdbx_description
1 polymer ?
#
loop_
_entity_poly.entity_id
_entity_poly.type
_entity_poly.pdbx_seq_one_letter_code
_entity_poly.pdbx_strand_id
1 'polypeptide(L)' 'MWVLGAFNAAPRPGLVIAWRQVAQLAGPSLWQAMVVHVDDRYGTTQAEWVFANYLVPVKSKPPAIP' A
#
# COMPACT_ATOMS: atom_id res chain seq x y z
N MET A 1 -4.02 -8.57 2.08
CA MET A 1 -4.31 -7.34 1.31
C MET A 1 -3.00 -6.96 0.65
N TRP A 2 -2.98 -6.69 -0.65
CA TRP A 2 -1.77 -6.34 -1.41
C TRP A 2 -1.97 -4.93 -1.97
N VAL A 3 -0.91 -4.16 -2.17
CA VAL A 3 -1.00 -2.74 -2.56
C VAL A 3 -0.07 -2.51 -3.74
N LEU A 4 -0.61 -2.19 -4.92
CA LEU A 4 0.23 -1.82 -6.06
C LEU A 4 1.04 -0.57 -5.69
N GLY A 5 2.37 -0.70 -5.67
CA GLY A 5 3.28 0.42 -5.44
C GLY A 5 3.27 1.39 -6.63
N ALA A 6 3.70 2.62 -6.35
CA ALA A 6 3.62 3.79 -7.23
C ALA A 6 4.17 3.61 -8.67
N PHE A 7 3.78 4.55 -9.54
CA PHE A 7 4.19 4.76 -10.94
C PHE A 7 5.55 4.08 -11.32
N ASN A 8 5.49 3.14 -12.27
CA ASN A 8 6.63 2.37 -12.83
C ASN A 8 7.31 1.31 -11.94
N ALA A 9 6.77 0.98 -10.76
CA ALA A 9 7.25 -0.17 -9.97
C ALA A 9 6.38 -1.43 -10.16
N ALA A 10 6.98 -2.61 -10.03
CA ALA A 10 6.24 -3.85 -9.95
C ALA A 10 5.28 -3.82 -8.72
N PRO A 11 4.07 -4.40 -8.81
CA PRO A 11 3.15 -4.50 -7.68
C PRO A 11 3.82 -5.12 -6.45
N ARG A 12 3.57 -4.58 -5.25
CA ARG A 12 4.18 -5.08 -4.01
C ARG A 12 3.11 -5.51 -2.99
N PRO A 13 3.33 -6.58 -2.20
CA PRO A 13 2.50 -6.83 -1.02
C PRO A 13 2.59 -5.67 -0.06
N GLY A 14 1.47 -5.23 0.49
CA GLY A 14 1.47 -4.19 1.51
C GLY A 14 0.24 -4.25 2.40
N LEU A 15 0.42 -4.00 3.70
CA LEU A 15 -0.66 -3.89 4.67
C LEU A 15 -0.95 -2.42 4.94
N VAL A 16 -2.20 -2.01 4.72
CA VAL A 16 -2.67 -0.68 5.14
C VAL A 16 -2.84 -0.68 6.66
N ILE A 17 -2.16 0.24 7.35
CA ILE A 17 -2.21 0.37 8.81
C ILE A 17 -2.84 1.68 9.29
N ALA A 18 -2.94 2.69 8.42
CA ALA A 18 -3.57 3.97 8.74
C ALA A 18 -4.05 4.67 7.46
N TRP A 19 -4.99 5.61 7.61
CA TRP A 19 -5.46 6.50 6.56
C TRP A 19 -5.27 7.95 6.97
N ARG A 20 -4.99 8.82 6.00
CA ARG A 20 -5.03 10.27 6.20
C ARG A 20 -5.61 10.97 4.98
N GLN A 21 -6.24 12.11 5.23
CA GLN A 21 -6.69 13.01 4.19
C GLN A 21 -5.60 14.05 3.93
N VAL A 22 -5.34 14.34 2.65
CA VAL A 22 -4.38 15.35 2.19
C VAL A 22 -5.15 16.46 1.52
N ALA A 23 -5.12 17.65 2.13
CA ALA A 23 -5.73 18.84 1.56
C ALA A 23 -5.02 19.25 0.26
N GLN A 24 -5.80 19.65 -0.74
CA GLN A 24 -5.29 20.23 -1.98
C GLN A 24 -5.60 21.73 -2.00
N LEU A 25 -4.72 22.52 -2.62
CA LEU A 25 -4.93 23.96 -2.81
C LEU A 25 -6.10 24.24 -3.76
N ALA A 26 -6.35 23.34 -4.70
CA ALA A 26 -7.49 23.40 -5.62
C ALA A 26 -8.00 21.98 -5.88
N GLY A 27 -9.32 21.78 -5.78
CA GLY A 27 -9.96 20.48 -5.97
C GLY A 27 -10.31 19.75 -4.67
N PRO A 28 -10.89 18.54 -4.79
CA PRO A 28 -11.25 17.73 -3.63
C PRO A 28 -10.00 17.19 -2.92
N SER A 29 -10.06 17.12 -1.59
CA SER A 29 -9.01 16.48 -0.80
C SER A 29 -8.79 15.02 -1.21
N LEU A 30 -7.53 14.60 -1.24
CA LEU A 30 -7.15 13.23 -1.55
C LEU A 30 -7.01 12.39 -0.29
N TRP A 31 -7.05 11.07 -0.46
CA TRP A 31 -6.74 10.12 0.60
C TRP A 31 -5.41 9.43 0.34
N GLN A 32 -4.65 9.23 1.42
CA GLN A 32 -3.47 8.39 1.46
C GLN A 32 -3.62 7.32 2.53
N ALA A 33 -3.02 6.16 2.27
CA ALA A 33 -2.85 5.09 3.23
C ALA A 33 -1.38 4.98 3.63
N MET A 34 -1.11 4.72 4.90
CA MET A 34 0.19 4.25 5.34
C MET A 34 0.24 2.76 5.09
N VAL A 35 1.18 2.33 4.25
CA VAL A 35 1.31 0.95 3.80
C VAL A 35 2.65 0.41 4.28
N VAL A 36 2.60 -0.74 4.95
CA VAL A 36 3.76 -1.46 5.42
C VAL A 36 4.04 -2.63 4.48
N HIS A 37 5.27 -2.70 3.99
CA HIS A 37 5.75 -3.71 3.06
C HIS A 37 6.91 -4.47 3.71
N VAL A 38 6.98 -5.78 3.44
CA VAL A 38 8.14 -6.60 3.79
C VAL A 38 8.99 -6.75 2.54
N ASP A 39 10.27 -6.41 2.64
CA ASP A 39 11.26 -6.72 1.62
C ASP A 39 11.88 -8.09 1.93
N ASP A 40 11.40 -9.12 1.23
CA ASP A 40 11.86 -10.50 1.41
C ASP A 40 13.34 -10.69 1.08
N ARG A 41 13.96 -9.79 0.29
CA ARG A 41 15.38 -9.92 -0.07
C ARG A 41 16.29 -9.57 1.09
N TYR A 42 15.88 -8.60 1.91
CA TYR A 42 16.69 -8.06 3.00
C TYR A 42 16.09 -8.34 4.39
N GLY A 43 14.89 -8.93 4.44
CA GLY A 43 14.17 -9.15 5.70
C GLY A 43 13.76 -7.85 6.40
N THR A 44 13.68 -6.73 5.66
CA THR A 44 13.40 -5.41 6.24
C THR A 44 11.95 -5.02 6.02
N THR A 45 11.38 -4.34 7.01
CA THR A 45 10.05 -3.74 6.91
C THR A 45 10.18 -2.26 6.53
N GLN A 46 9.45 -1.83 5.51
CA GLN A 46 9.38 -0.44 5.08
C GLN A 46 7.94 0.06 5.19
N ALA A 47 7.77 1.34 5.51
CA ALA A 47 6.46 1.98 5.59
C ALA A 47 6.45 3.25 4.75
N GLU A 48 5.43 3.41 3.91
CA GLU A 48 5.28 4.58 3.04
C GLU A 48 3.83 5.05 2.94
N TRP A 49 3.65 6.35 2.66
CA TRP A 49 2.33 6.92 2.37
C TRP A 49 2.04 6.81 0.87
N VAL A 50 1.00 6.07 0.52
CA VAL A 50 0.56 5.82 -0.86
C VAL A 50 -0.83 6.42 -1.08
N PHE A 51 -1.06 7.10 -2.20
CA PHE A 51 -2.40 7.60 -2.50
C PHE A 51 -3.39 6.46 -2.77
N ALA A 52 -4.61 6.65 -2.29
CA ALA A 52 -5.67 5.64 -2.31
C ALA A 52 -5.97 5.10 -3.72
N ASN A 53 -5.83 5.94 -4.75
CA ASN A 53 -6.04 5.59 -6.15
C ASN A 53 -5.00 4.61 -6.73
N TYR A 54 -3.87 4.40 -6.06
CA TYR A 54 -2.87 3.39 -6.43
C TYR A 54 -3.07 2.06 -5.67
N LEU A 55 -3.95 2.02 -4.68
CA LEU A 55 -4.21 0.82 -3.89
C LEU A 55 -5.22 -0.07 -4.61
N VAL A 56 -4.94 -1.37 -4.71
CA VAL A 56 -5.87 -2.36 -5.26
C VAL A 56 -6.16 -3.39 -4.19
N PRO A 57 -7.40 -3.50 -3.68
CA PRO A 57 -7.71 -4.50 -2.65
C PRO A 57 -7.60 -5.90 -3.25
N VAL A 58 -6.81 -6.77 -2.60
CA VAL A 58 -6.66 -8.18 -2.99
C VAL A 58 -7.05 -9.07 -1.82
N LYS A 59 -7.86 -10.09 -2.11
CA LYS A 59 -8.25 -11.13 -1.14
C LYS A 59 -7.00 -11.87 -0.66
N SER A 60 -6.83 -11.97 0.66
CA SER A 60 -5.77 -12.80 1.23
C SER A 60 -6.02 -14.26 0.84
N LYS A 61 -5.00 -14.92 0.30
CA LYS A 61 -4.95 -16.39 0.19
C LYS A 61 -3.87 -16.85 1.15
N PRO A 62 -4.20 -17.39 2.32
CA PRO A 62 -3.19 -18.02 3.16
C PRO A 62 -2.55 -19.17 2.35
N PRO A 63 -1.26 -19.47 2.59
CA PRO A 63 -0.65 -20.66 2.01
C PRO A 63 -1.49 -21.89 2.37
N ALA A 64 -1.68 -22.79 1.41
CA ALA A 64 -2.23 -24.10 1.72
C ALA A 64 -1.23 -24.79 2.65
N ILE A 65 -1.61 -24.92 3.92
CA ILE A 65 -0.84 -25.71 4.89
C ILE A 65 -0.92 -27.17 4.40
N PRO A 66 0.22 -27.90 4.32
CA PRO A 66 0.21 -29.32 3.97
C PRO A 66 -0.65 -30.17 4.91
#